data_AF-A0A2S9YZ31-F1
#
_entry.id   AF-A0A2S9YZ31-F1
#
_cell.length_a   1.000
_cell.length_b   1.000
_cell.length_c   1.000
_cell.angle_alpha   90.00
_cell.angle_beta   90.00
_cell.angle_gamma   90.00
#
_symmetry.space_group_name_H-M   'P 1'
#
loop_
_entity.id
_entity.type
_entity.pdbx_description
1 polymer ?
#
loop_
_entity_poly.entity_id
_entity_poly.type
_entity_poly.pdbx_seq_one_letter_code
_entity_poly.pdbx_strand_id
1 'polypeptide(L)'
;MSQKLDFANRREPIFCTVRKRGGDEVQVIRQRFSDFFNVKESAIQVWESASLATFFIEGNRSAQGNSWYHADASSVSITVHSIFEKDILDKESSAGLKKFARVINADGRDELYEKAGPVGYLFHKLPQDVAYAINDSFGFGSLYILDDAVSHTAISSSIEALALLQDSPTGLSDEYWASLQAMGHPAGHNTAFAGITKVPPGQLVTLTGKIFRLRESHSVGKFLLSCKGEEPNFEFAIKAAKKALSDSAVGADRPLLIGLSGGRDSRFVTAAAYSAGVDMNLFTYVPPELEAEVSQQLVEKIGLSDKFELHREGETKKAGGCSYVKRKSAGSPW
;
A
#
# COMPACT_ATOMS: atom_id res chain seq x y z
N MET A 1 17.64 25.04 -16.33
CA MET A 1 16.72 25.11 -15.19
C MET A 1 15.98 23.78 -15.14
N SER A 2 16.35 22.86 -14.24
CA SER A 2 15.59 21.62 -14.08
C SER A 2 14.22 21.98 -13.52
N GLN A 3 13.15 21.56 -14.20
CA GLN A 3 11.85 21.50 -13.56
C GLN A 3 12.03 20.61 -12.34
N LYS A 4 11.93 21.20 -11.14
CA LYS A 4 11.78 20.44 -9.91
C LYS A 4 10.52 19.61 -10.11
N LEU A 5 10.68 18.32 -10.39
CA LEU A 5 9.58 17.37 -10.24
C LEU A 5 9.13 17.53 -8.80
N ASP A 6 7.92 18.03 -8.58
CA ASP A 6 7.29 18.10 -7.26
C ASP A 6 6.98 16.66 -6.81
N PHE A 7 8.03 15.88 -6.51
CA PHE A 7 7.97 14.63 -5.77
C PHE A 7 7.36 14.85 -4.37
N ALA A 8 7.21 16.11 -3.94
CA ALA A 8 6.59 16.56 -2.70
C ALA A 8 5.13 16.11 -2.49
N ASN A 9 4.50 15.44 -3.46
CA ASN A 9 3.16 14.85 -3.32
C ASN A 9 3.13 13.32 -3.26
N ARG A 10 4.23 12.65 -2.86
CA ARG A 10 4.17 11.20 -2.58
C ARG A 10 3.20 10.93 -1.42
N ARG A 11 2.09 10.27 -1.72
CA ARG A 11 1.08 9.86 -0.72
C ARG A 11 1.59 8.74 0.18
N GLU A 12 2.38 7.84 -0.36
CA GLU A 12 2.86 6.65 0.34
C GLU A 12 4.28 6.86 0.89
N PRO A 13 4.58 6.34 2.09
CA PRO A 13 5.94 6.34 2.62
C PRO A 13 6.84 5.39 1.82
N ILE A 14 8.14 5.62 1.92
CA ILE A 14 9.15 4.75 1.31
C ILE A 14 9.87 4.03 2.43
N PHE A 15 9.97 2.70 2.34
CA PHE A 15 11.02 1.98 3.06
C PHE A 15 11.93 1.27 2.08
N CYS A 16 13.18 1.09 2.49
CA CYS A 16 14.14 0.27 1.77
C CYS A 16 15.04 -0.43 2.79
N THR A 17 15.14 -1.76 2.73
CA THR A 17 16.13 -2.51 3.51
C THR A 17 17.15 -3.14 2.58
N VAL A 18 18.43 -2.93 2.87
CA VAL A 18 19.56 -3.34 2.04
C VAL A 18 20.57 -4.12 2.88
N ARG A 19 21.26 -5.07 2.24
CA ARG A 19 22.46 -5.69 2.79
C ARG A 19 23.66 -4.76 2.62
N LYS A 20 24.27 -4.36 3.74
CA LYS A 20 25.49 -3.55 3.79
C LYS A 20 26.71 -4.38 3.38
N ARG A 21 27.62 -3.74 2.64
CA ARG A 21 28.97 -4.18 2.29
C ARG A 21 30.04 -3.46 3.12
N GLY A 22 29.76 -2.26 3.62
CA GLY A 22 30.72 -1.47 4.40
C GLY A 22 30.09 -0.39 5.30
N GLY A 23 30.92 0.23 6.14
CA GLY A 23 30.47 1.22 7.13
C GLY A 23 29.96 2.54 6.54
N ASP A 24 30.61 3.03 5.48
CA ASP A 24 30.26 4.34 4.88
C ASP A 24 29.07 4.26 3.90
N GLU A 25 28.69 3.06 3.50
CA GLU A 25 27.65 2.82 2.49
C GLU A 25 26.29 3.36 2.91
N VAL A 26 25.96 3.28 4.20
CA VAL A 26 24.69 3.78 4.73
C VAL A 26 24.55 5.28 4.50
N GLN A 27 25.64 6.03 4.73
CA GLN A 27 25.66 7.47 4.53
C GLN A 27 25.58 7.83 3.04
N VAL A 28 26.25 7.06 2.17
CA VAL A 28 26.16 7.23 0.71
C VAL A 28 24.73 7.00 0.21
N ILE A 29 24.07 5.93 0.64
CA ILE A 29 22.68 5.63 0.28
C ILE A 29 21.75 6.73 0.80
N ARG A 30 21.94 7.17 2.04
CA ARG A 30 21.15 8.26 2.63
C ARG A 30 21.28 9.55 1.82
N GLN A 31 22.48 9.94 1.41
CA GLN A 31 22.71 11.09 0.55
C GLN A 31 22.00 10.93 -0.80
N ARG A 32 22.15 9.78 -1.47
CA ARG A 32 21.48 9.50 -2.77
C ARG A 32 19.96 9.63 -2.65
N PHE A 33 19.37 9.10 -1.57
CA PHE A 33 17.93 9.22 -1.30
C PHE A 33 17.52 10.67 -1.02
N SER A 34 18.30 11.39 -0.22
CA SER A 34 18.09 12.82 0.06
C SER A 34 18.03 13.63 -1.24
N ASP A 35 19.02 13.44 -2.12
CA ASP A 35 19.14 14.18 -3.37
C ASP A 35 18.02 13.83 -4.35
N PHE A 36 17.72 12.55 -4.53
CA PHE A 36 16.71 12.10 -5.50
C PHE A 36 15.28 12.41 -5.05
N PHE A 37 14.94 12.10 -3.79
CA PHE A 37 13.60 12.37 -3.26
C PHE A 37 13.42 13.81 -2.80
N ASN A 38 14.47 14.63 -2.88
CA ASN A 38 14.47 16.04 -2.48
C ASN A 38 13.97 16.22 -1.04
N VAL A 39 14.48 15.39 -0.13
CA VAL A 39 14.21 15.44 1.31
C VAL A 39 15.51 15.68 2.06
N LYS A 40 15.48 16.38 3.20
CA LYS A 40 16.70 16.54 4.01
C LYS A 40 17.15 15.16 4.51
N GLU A 41 18.44 14.88 4.53
CA GLU A 41 18.97 13.65 5.12
C GLU A 41 18.46 13.39 6.54
N SER A 42 18.34 14.43 7.36
CA SER A 42 17.79 14.37 8.72
C SER A 42 16.34 13.86 8.79
N ALA A 43 15.59 13.96 7.69
CA ALA A 43 14.23 13.44 7.59
C ALA A 43 14.20 11.94 7.22
N ILE A 44 15.32 11.37 6.77
CA ILE A 44 15.46 9.95 6.47
C ILE A 44 15.82 9.23 7.76
N GLN A 45 14.91 8.38 8.24
CA GLN A 45 15.15 7.51 9.37
C GLN A 45 15.99 6.31 8.92
N VAL A 46 16.95 5.91 9.75
CA VAL A 46 17.85 4.79 9.46
C VAL A 46 17.94 3.90 10.70
N TRP A 47 17.69 2.61 10.52
CA TRP A 47 17.91 1.59 11.55
C TRP A 47 18.91 0.57 11.03
N GLU A 48 19.99 0.37 11.79
CA GLU A 48 21.08 -0.50 11.40
C GLU A 48 21.19 -1.72 12.31
N SER A 49 21.56 -2.83 11.69
CA SER A 49 22.01 -4.05 12.35
C SER A 49 23.44 -4.39 11.87
N ALA A 50 23.92 -5.60 12.15
CA ALA A 50 25.27 -6.01 11.77
C ALA A 50 25.47 -5.95 10.25
N SER A 51 24.55 -6.49 9.47
CA SER A 51 24.68 -6.58 8.01
C SER A 51 23.56 -5.90 7.22
N LEU A 52 22.52 -5.38 7.88
CA LEU A 52 21.40 -4.72 7.22
C LEU A 52 21.29 -3.25 7.64
N ALA A 53 20.71 -2.45 6.75
CA ALA A 53 20.22 -1.11 7.05
C ALA A 53 18.81 -0.94 6.49
N THR A 54 17.89 -0.42 7.29
CA THR A 54 16.55 -0.03 6.87
C THR A 54 16.45 1.48 6.85
N PHE A 55 16.12 2.01 5.69
CA PHE A 55 15.83 3.43 5.44
C PHE A 55 14.33 3.63 5.40
N PHE A 56 13.87 4.77 5.90
CA PHE A 56 12.49 5.18 5.80
C PHE A 56 12.35 6.67 5.54
N ILE A 57 11.49 7.00 4.59
CA ILE A 57 11.10 8.36 4.21
C ILE A 57 9.60 8.46 4.41
N GLU A 58 9.18 9.36 5.31
CA GLU A 58 7.77 9.59 5.60
C GLU A 58 7.05 10.10 4.33
N GLY A 59 5.88 9.52 4.03
CA GLY A 59 5.00 10.02 2.98
C GLY A 59 4.21 11.24 3.46
N ASN A 60 3.25 11.71 2.64
CA ASN A 60 2.26 12.65 3.14
C ASN A 60 1.53 12.05 4.35
N ARG A 61 1.36 12.87 5.42
CA ARG A 61 0.82 12.49 6.74
C ARG A 61 -0.19 11.35 6.63
N SER A 62 -0.03 10.30 7.44
CA SER A 62 -1.04 9.26 7.50
C SER A 62 -2.42 9.89 7.75
N ALA A 63 -3.46 9.28 7.21
CA ALA A 63 -4.79 9.84 7.27
C ALA A 63 -5.36 9.92 8.72
N GLN A 64 -4.64 9.39 9.72
CA GLN A 64 -4.94 9.54 11.15
C GLN A 64 -3.94 10.41 11.93
N GLY A 65 -2.93 10.99 11.26
CA GLY A 65 -1.86 11.74 11.93
C GLY A 65 -0.84 10.87 12.69
N ASN A 66 -0.97 9.55 12.62
CA ASN A 66 -0.05 8.58 13.21
C ASN A 66 1.13 8.29 12.28
N SER A 67 2.25 7.80 12.81
CA SER A 67 3.40 7.43 11.98
C SER A 67 3.14 6.13 11.19
N TRP A 68 3.72 6.03 10.00
CA TRP A 68 3.70 4.81 9.18
C TRP A 68 4.66 3.71 9.68
N TYR A 69 5.39 3.97 10.75
CA TYR A 69 6.28 3.00 11.37
C TYR A 69 6.16 2.98 12.89
N HIS A 70 6.70 1.91 13.47
CA HIS A 70 6.97 1.79 14.89
C HIS A 70 8.35 1.18 15.08
N ALA A 71 9.18 1.84 15.88
CA ALA A 71 10.54 1.40 16.16
C ALA A 71 10.80 1.35 17.66
N ASP A 72 11.58 0.37 18.09
CA ASP A 72 12.19 0.29 19.42
C ASP A 72 13.64 -0.20 19.33
N ALA A 73 14.26 -0.46 20.48
CA ALA A 73 15.65 -0.93 20.54
C ALA A 73 15.88 -2.30 19.85
N SER A 74 14.83 -3.07 19.60
CA SER A 74 14.93 -4.45 19.08
C SER A 74 14.40 -4.59 17.66
N SER A 75 13.60 -3.64 17.17
CA SER A 75 12.89 -3.83 15.92
C SER A 75 12.35 -2.54 15.31
N VAL A 76 12.10 -2.61 14.01
CA VAL A 76 11.26 -1.63 13.29
C VAL A 76 10.19 -2.36 12.48
N SER A 77 8.96 -1.85 12.55
CA SER A 77 7.77 -2.30 11.80
C SER A 77 7.26 -1.16 10.94
N ILE A 78 7.07 -1.36 9.64
CA ILE A 78 6.68 -0.31 8.69
C ILE A 78 5.54 -0.82 7.80
N THR A 79 4.56 0.02 7.53
CA THR A 79 3.50 -0.23 6.53
C THR A 79 3.45 0.92 5.53
N VAL A 80 3.11 0.63 4.28
CA VAL A 80 3.10 1.63 3.20
C VAL A 80 1.71 1.98 2.67
N HIS A 81 0.68 1.27 3.13
CA HIS A 81 -0.70 1.43 2.65
C HIS A 81 -1.69 1.63 3.77
N SER A 82 -2.74 2.42 3.51
CA SER A 82 -3.85 2.71 4.43
C SER A 82 -4.85 1.56 4.58
N ILE A 83 -4.83 0.56 3.69
CA ILE A 83 -5.79 -0.55 3.68
C ILE A 83 -5.24 -1.70 4.52
N PHE A 84 -6.00 -2.11 5.54
CA PHE A 84 -5.67 -3.23 6.40
C PHE A 84 -6.92 -3.70 7.15
N GLU A 85 -6.89 -4.95 7.59
CA GLU A 85 -7.87 -5.45 8.55
C GLU A 85 -7.50 -4.94 9.96
N LYS A 86 -8.46 -4.33 10.66
CA LYS A 86 -8.23 -3.73 12.00
C LYS A 86 -7.66 -4.72 13.03
N ASP A 87 -8.01 -6.00 12.88
CA ASP A 87 -7.57 -7.07 13.76
C ASP A 87 -6.12 -7.52 13.50
N ILE A 88 -5.57 -7.15 12.33
CA ILE A 88 -4.23 -7.51 11.85
C ILE A 88 -3.25 -6.36 12.12
N LEU A 89 -3.65 -5.13 11.80
CA LEU A 89 -2.90 -3.92 12.07
C LEU A 89 -3.80 -2.89 12.72
N ASP A 90 -3.27 -2.18 13.70
CA ASP A 90 -3.97 -1.08 14.35
C ASP A 90 -3.12 0.18 14.17
N LYS A 91 -3.67 1.16 13.45
CA LYS A 91 -2.98 2.42 13.17
C LYS A 91 -3.35 3.53 14.12
N GLU A 92 -4.30 3.31 15.02
CA GLU A 92 -4.62 4.29 16.07
C GLU A 92 -3.42 4.46 17.02
N SER A 93 -2.49 3.49 17.03
CA SER A 93 -1.20 3.60 17.70
C SER A 93 -0.08 3.01 16.84
N SER A 94 1.12 3.59 16.88
CA SER A 94 2.29 3.01 16.21
C SER A 94 2.56 1.58 16.73
N ALA A 95 2.34 1.31 18.02
CA ALA A 95 2.48 -0.02 18.61
C ALA A 95 1.57 -1.07 17.94
N GLY A 96 0.43 -0.68 17.39
CA GLY A 96 -0.45 -1.57 16.65
C GLY A 96 0.14 -2.08 15.34
N LEU A 97 1.18 -1.44 14.80
CA LEU A 97 1.95 -1.95 13.66
C LEU A 97 2.72 -3.23 14.00
N LYS A 98 3.14 -3.40 15.26
CA LYS A 98 3.79 -4.65 15.71
C LYS A 98 2.83 -5.84 15.80
N LYS A 99 1.51 -5.64 15.78
CA LYS A 99 0.54 -6.74 15.90
C LYS A 99 0.72 -7.78 14.81
N PHE A 100 1.16 -7.36 13.62
CA PHE A 100 1.43 -8.29 12.52
C PHE A 100 2.80 -8.96 12.59
N ALA A 101 3.77 -8.38 13.31
CA ALA A 101 5.11 -8.94 13.47
C ALA A 101 5.09 -10.37 14.07
N ARG A 102 4.11 -10.70 14.91
CA ARG A 102 3.94 -12.06 15.45
C ARG A 102 3.54 -13.08 14.40
N VAL A 103 2.74 -12.66 13.40
CA VAL A 103 2.17 -13.51 12.35
C VAL A 103 3.26 -13.90 11.34
N ILE A 104 4.14 -12.95 11.00
CA ILE A 104 5.29 -13.21 10.10
C ILE A 104 6.47 -13.93 10.77
N ASN A 105 6.46 -14.10 12.10
CA ASN A 105 7.48 -14.89 12.79
C ASN A 105 7.26 -16.39 12.55
N ALA A 106 8.36 -17.17 12.59
CA ALA A 106 8.44 -18.57 12.14
C ALA A 106 7.42 -19.57 12.73
N ASP A 107 6.74 -19.19 13.82
CA ASP A 107 5.74 -19.98 14.55
C ASP A 107 4.28 -19.67 14.13
N GLY A 108 4.02 -18.56 13.43
CA GLY A 108 2.68 -18.11 13.01
C GLY A 108 2.26 -18.57 11.60
N ARG A 109 2.77 -19.70 11.11
CA ARG A 109 2.64 -20.12 9.70
C ARG A 109 1.20 -20.27 9.25
N ASP A 110 0.35 -20.85 10.10
CA ASP A 110 -1.05 -21.09 9.77
C ASP A 110 -1.85 -19.79 9.84
N GLU A 111 -1.50 -18.89 10.77
CA GLU A 111 -2.11 -17.56 10.86
C GLU A 111 -1.86 -16.70 9.62
N LEU A 112 -0.71 -16.85 8.93
CA LEU A 112 -0.44 -16.14 7.67
C LEU A 112 -1.37 -16.58 6.53
N TYR A 113 -1.84 -17.82 6.53
CA TYR A 113 -2.79 -18.30 5.53
C TYR A 113 -4.20 -17.79 5.82
N GLU A 114 -4.56 -17.62 7.08
CA GLU A 114 -5.91 -17.21 7.50
C GLU A 114 -6.12 -15.69 7.48
N LYS A 115 -5.05 -14.91 7.60
CA LYS A 115 -5.11 -13.45 7.75
C LYS A 115 -4.72 -12.75 6.46
N ALA A 116 -5.62 -11.90 5.96
CA ALA A 116 -5.31 -10.99 4.86
C ALA A 116 -4.31 -9.92 5.35
N GLY A 117 -3.02 -10.21 5.21
CA GLY A 117 -1.96 -9.30 5.64
C GLY A 117 -2.09 -7.90 5.02
N PRO A 118 -1.40 -6.89 5.58
CA PRO A 118 -1.29 -5.58 4.95
C PRO A 118 -0.89 -5.65 3.49
N VAL A 119 -1.36 -4.65 2.73
CA VAL A 119 -0.98 -4.43 1.33
C VAL A 119 0.54 -4.42 1.15
N GLY A 120 1.28 -3.81 2.06
CA GLY A 120 2.74 -3.95 2.10
C GLY A 120 3.30 -3.64 3.49
N TYR A 121 4.14 -4.54 4.00
CA TYR A 121 4.68 -4.44 5.35
C TYR A 121 6.11 -4.95 5.45
N LEU A 122 6.90 -4.28 6.29
CA LEU A 122 8.28 -4.61 6.61
C LEU A 122 8.43 -4.77 8.13
N PHE A 123 9.19 -5.77 8.55
CA PHE A 123 9.64 -5.95 9.92
C PHE A 123 11.11 -6.31 9.96
N HIS A 124 11.93 -5.45 10.54
CA HIS A 124 13.35 -5.69 10.71
C HIS A 124 13.65 -5.88 12.21
N LYS A 125 14.14 -7.08 12.55
CA LYS A 125 14.64 -7.45 13.86
C LYS A 125 16.12 -7.10 13.96
N LEU A 126 16.45 -6.00 14.63
CA LEU A 126 17.80 -5.45 14.63
C LEU A 126 18.82 -6.40 15.28
N PRO A 127 18.57 -6.98 16.48
CA PRO A 127 19.53 -7.87 17.12
C PRO A 127 19.75 -9.19 16.37
N GLN A 128 18.71 -9.67 15.69
CA GLN A 128 18.76 -10.92 14.91
C GLN A 128 19.23 -10.72 13.47
N ASP A 129 19.47 -9.47 13.06
CA ASP A 129 20.00 -9.11 11.74
C ASP A 129 19.16 -9.72 10.59
N VAL A 130 17.84 -9.65 10.73
CA VAL A 130 16.88 -10.21 9.78
C VAL A 130 15.73 -9.24 9.52
N ALA A 131 15.42 -9.04 8.24
CA ALA A 131 14.25 -8.32 7.78
C ALA A 131 13.28 -9.26 7.06
N TYR A 132 12.01 -9.06 7.35
CA TYR A 132 10.89 -9.71 6.70
C TYR A 132 10.07 -8.65 5.98
N ALA A 133 9.70 -8.89 4.73
CA ALA A 133 8.70 -8.08 4.05
C ALA A 133 7.66 -8.97 3.40
N ILE A 134 6.41 -8.52 3.36
CA ILE A 134 5.31 -9.28 2.81
C ILE A 134 4.46 -8.40 1.89
N ASN A 135 4.06 -8.99 0.77
CA ASN A 135 3.08 -8.42 -0.14
C ASN A 135 1.72 -9.07 0.10
N ASP A 136 0.63 -8.33 -0.10
CA ASP A 136 -0.71 -8.89 0.08
C ASP A 136 -1.05 -9.97 -0.94
N SER A 137 -2.10 -10.71 -0.63
CA SER A 137 -2.62 -11.84 -1.40
C SER A 137 -3.05 -11.49 -2.83
N PHE A 138 -3.30 -10.21 -3.13
CA PHE A 138 -3.69 -9.73 -4.45
C PHE A 138 -2.55 -8.98 -5.17
N GLY A 139 -1.47 -8.63 -4.45
CA GLY A 139 -0.33 -7.89 -4.98
C GLY A 139 -0.66 -6.43 -5.28
N PHE A 140 -1.61 -5.85 -4.56
CA PHE A 140 -1.86 -4.40 -4.59
C PHE A 140 -0.65 -3.62 -4.06
N GLY A 141 0.13 -4.21 -3.16
CA GLY A 141 1.34 -3.62 -2.62
C GLY A 141 2.42 -3.37 -3.64
N SER A 142 2.92 -2.14 -3.58
CA SER A 142 4.21 -1.71 -4.09
C SER A 142 5.31 -2.32 -3.20
N LEU A 143 5.69 -3.57 -3.44
CA LEU A 143 6.85 -4.21 -2.84
C LEU A 143 7.73 -4.77 -3.96
N TYR A 144 9.02 -4.42 -3.93
CA TYR A 144 9.98 -4.73 -4.97
C TYR A 144 11.26 -5.29 -4.35
N ILE A 145 11.99 -6.06 -5.16
CA ILE A 145 13.29 -6.62 -4.81
C ILE A 145 14.31 -6.25 -5.87
N LEU A 146 15.51 -5.91 -5.39
CA LEU A 146 16.72 -5.91 -6.17
C LEU A 146 17.48 -7.16 -5.73
N ASP A 147 17.62 -8.11 -6.64
CA ASP A 147 18.43 -9.31 -6.43
C ASP A 147 19.44 -9.40 -7.57
N ASP A 148 20.47 -8.58 -7.46
CA ASP A 148 21.62 -8.63 -8.33
C ASP A 148 22.78 -9.25 -7.56
N ALA A 149 23.30 -10.36 -8.08
CA ALA A 149 24.44 -11.07 -7.50
C ALA A 149 25.71 -10.19 -7.39
N VAL A 150 25.77 -9.09 -8.16
CA VAL A 150 26.92 -8.20 -8.24
C VAL A 150 26.77 -6.96 -7.34
N SER A 151 25.59 -6.34 -7.30
CA SER A 151 25.36 -5.10 -6.56
C SER A 151 24.79 -5.35 -5.15
N HIS A 152 23.48 -5.23 -4.96
CA HIS A 152 22.88 -5.34 -3.64
C HIS A 152 21.70 -6.32 -3.67
N THR A 153 21.52 -7.03 -2.57
CA THR A 153 20.21 -7.57 -2.24
C THR A 153 19.46 -6.54 -1.41
N ALA A 154 18.32 -6.08 -1.92
CA ALA A 154 17.49 -5.11 -1.23
C ALA A 154 15.99 -5.36 -1.46
N ILE A 155 15.19 -4.90 -0.50
CA ILE A 155 13.72 -4.91 -0.53
C ILE A 155 13.22 -3.49 -0.33
N SER A 156 12.22 -3.06 -1.07
CA SER A 156 11.75 -1.67 -1.01
C SER A 156 10.30 -1.54 -1.42
N SER A 157 9.62 -0.52 -0.89
CA SER A 157 8.32 -0.10 -1.41
C SER A 157 8.40 0.84 -2.61
N SER A 158 9.60 1.30 -2.96
CA SER A 158 9.87 2.18 -4.10
C SER A 158 10.87 1.51 -5.04
N ILE A 159 10.48 1.40 -6.30
CA ILE A 159 11.32 0.92 -7.39
C ILE A 159 12.51 1.88 -7.64
N GLU A 160 12.29 3.18 -7.47
CA GLU A 160 13.33 4.19 -7.66
C GLU A 160 14.38 4.11 -6.55
N ALA A 161 13.97 3.85 -5.31
CA ALA A 161 14.91 3.63 -4.21
C ALA A 161 15.83 2.44 -4.50
N LEU A 162 15.33 1.37 -5.12
CA LEU A 162 16.17 0.23 -5.53
C LEU A 162 17.08 0.58 -6.71
N ALA A 163 16.60 1.33 -7.70
CA ALA A 163 17.42 1.77 -8.83
C ALA A 163 18.64 2.58 -8.36
N LEU A 164 18.47 3.45 -7.36
CA LEU A 164 19.54 4.26 -6.77
C LEU A 164 20.60 3.43 -6.00
N LEU A 165 20.30 2.17 -5.65
CA LEU A 165 21.26 1.28 -5.03
C LEU A 165 22.22 0.65 -6.04
N GLN A 166 21.87 0.57 -7.33
CA GLN A 166 22.73 -0.09 -8.30
C GLN A 166 24.06 0.65 -8.46
N ASP A 167 25.16 -0.11 -8.52
CA ASP A 167 26.51 0.44 -8.70
C ASP A 167 26.77 0.92 -10.14
N SER A 168 26.10 0.28 -11.10
CA SER A 168 26.11 0.66 -12.51
C SER A 168 24.90 1.53 -12.83
N PRO A 169 24.95 2.30 -13.94
CA PRO A 169 23.76 2.97 -14.46
C PRO A 169 22.61 1.97 -14.60
N THR A 170 21.45 2.28 -14.00
CA THR A 170 20.26 1.45 -14.04
C THR A 170 19.86 1.16 -15.48
N GLY A 171 19.95 -0.12 -15.87
CA GLY A 171 19.51 -0.59 -17.18
C GLY A 171 17.98 -0.66 -17.27
N LEU A 172 17.46 -0.68 -18.49
CA LEU A 172 16.04 -0.95 -18.76
C LEU A 172 15.83 -2.47 -18.92
N SER A 173 14.68 -2.99 -18.49
CA SER A 173 14.33 -4.41 -18.71
C SER A 173 13.70 -4.60 -20.09
N ASP A 174 14.40 -5.31 -20.97
CA ASP A 174 13.88 -5.67 -22.30
C ASP A 174 12.59 -6.50 -22.18
N GLU A 175 12.51 -7.41 -21.20
CA GLU A 175 11.32 -8.25 -20.97
C GLU A 175 10.09 -7.41 -20.59
N TYR A 176 10.27 -6.41 -19.74
CA TYR A 176 9.18 -5.50 -19.37
C TYR A 176 8.68 -4.72 -20.58
N TRP A 177 9.58 -4.11 -21.34
CA TRP A 177 9.20 -3.26 -22.47
C TRP A 177 8.61 -4.08 -23.64
N ALA A 178 9.18 -5.25 -23.93
CA ALA A 178 8.66 -6.17 -24.93
C ALA A 178 7.24 -6.65 -24.57
N SER A 179 7.01 -7.04 -23.31
CA SER A 179 5.69 -7.49 -22.87
C SER A 179 4.65 -6.37 -22.86
N LEU A 180 5.03 -5.18 -22.40
CA LEU A 180 4.18 -4.00 -22.45
C LEU A 180 3.77 -3.66 -23.89
N GLN A 181 4.70 -3.72 -24.85
CA GLN A 181 4.42 -3.47 -26.25
C GLN A 181 3.52 -4.56 -26.87
N ALA A 182 3.75 -5.83 -26.52
CA ALA A 182 3.02 -6.95 -27.10
C ALA A 182 1.61 -7.13 -26.54
N MET A 183 1.41 -6.91 -25.23
CA MET A 183 0.16 -7.23 -24.53
C MET A 183 -0.57 -6.00 -23.97
N GLY A 184 0.05 -4.82 -23.99
CA GLY A 184 -0.46 -3.61 -23.33
C GLY A 184 -0.26 -3.60 -21.81
N HIS A 185 0.39 -4.63 -21.24
CA HIS A 185 0.75 -4.69 -19.83
C HIS A 185 2.03 -5.52 -19.65
N PRO A 186 2.82 -5.30 -18.58
CA PRO A 186 4.02 -6.09 -18.32
C PRO A 186 3.69 -7.56 -18.03
N ALA A 187 4.57 -8.47 -18.46
CA ALA A 187 4.50 -9.89 -18.15
C ALA A 187 5.08 -10.18 -16.76
N GLY A 188 4.40 -11.06 -16.02
CA GLY A 188 4.88 -11.57 -14.74
C GLY A 188 5.08 -10.46 -13.70
N HIS A 189 6.28 -10.45 -13.10
CA HIS A 189 6.64 -9.50 -12.05
C HIS A 189 7.80 -8.59 -12.45
N ASN A 190 8.03 -8.44 -13.76
CA ASN A 190 9.07 -7.57 -14.26
C ASN A 190 8.72 -6.10 -14.03
N THR A 191 9.74 -5.26 -13.93
CA THR A 191 9.58 -3.81 -13.84
C THR A 191 10.35 -3.13 -14.96
N ALA A 192 10.15 -1.82 -15.14
CA ALA A 192 10.84 -1.08 -16.21
C ALA A 192 12.37 -1.08 -16.09
N PHE A 193 12.92 -1.39 -14.91
CA PHE A 193 14.36 -1.40 -14.65
C PHE A 193 14.90 -2.83 -14.54
N ALA A 194 16.05 -3.06 -15.19
CA ALA A 194 16.73 -4.34 -15.15
C ALA A 194 17.20 -4.67 -13.72
N GLY A 195 17.08 -5.94 -13.34
CA GLY A 195 17.46 -6.45 -12.01
C GLY A 195 16.46 -6.13 -10.89
N ILE A 196 15.40 -5.36 -11.17
CA ILE A 196 14.35 -5.06 -10.19
C ILE A 196 13.07 -5.78 -10.57
N THR A 197 12.53 -6.56 -9.64
CA THR A 197 11.26 -7.28 -9.82
C THR A 197 10.26 -6.90 -8.74
N LYS A 198 8.97 -6.97 -9.06
CA LYS A 198 7.89 -6.84 -8.08
C LYS A 198 7.80 -8.14 -7.28
N VAL A 199 7.56 -8.05 -5.98
CA VAL A 199 7.28 -9.23 -5.17
C VAL A 199 5.92 -9.81 -5.59
N PRO A 200 5.82 -11.11 -5.92
CA PRO A 200 4.54 -11.71 -6.28
C PRO A 200 3.49 -11.59 -5.15
N PRO A 201 2.19 -11.66 -5.49
CA PRO A 201 1.12 -11.68 -4.49
C PRO A 201 1.32 -12.77 -3.44
N GLY A 202 1.08 -12.44 -2.17
CA GLY A 202 1.10 -13.36 -1.05
C GLY A 202 2.47 -13.99 -0.77
N GLN A 203 3.55 -13.32 -1.15
CA GLN A 203 4.92 -13.75 -0.86
C GLN A 203 5.49 -13.02 0.35
N LEU A 204 6.19 -13.80 1.19
CA LEU A 204 7.06 -13.35 2.26
C LEU A 204 8.51 -13.38 1.78
N VAL A 205 9.16 -12.22 1.84
CA VAL A 205 10.59 -12.04 1.61
C VAL A 205 11.32 -12.08 2.95
N THR A 206 12.38 -12.88 3.02
CA THR A 206 13.33 -12.91 4.14
C THR A 206 14.69 -12.44 3.65
N LEU A 207 15.25 -11.43 4.31
CA LEU A 207 16.55 -10.87 4.04
C LEU A 207 17.41 -10.89 5.31
N THR A 208 18.61 -11.44 5.19
CA THR A 208 19.68 -11.38 6.21
C THR A 208 21.00 -11.03 5.52
N GLY A 209 22.09 -10.95 6.28
CA GLY A 209 23.43 -10.78 5.73
C GLY A 209 23.90 -11.87 4.76
N LYS A 210 23.24 -13.04 4.74
CA LYS A 210 23.65 -14.18 3.90
C LYS A 210 22.50 -14.79 3.09
N ILE A 211 21.30 -14.75 3.64
CA ILE A 211 20.10 -15.37 3.08
C ILE A 211 19.25 -14.30 2.43
N PHE A 212 18.83 -14.57 1.20
CA PHE A 212 17.70 -13.95 0.55
C PHE A 212 16.74 -15.04 0.11
N ARG A 213 15.47 -14.94 0.49
CA ARG A 213 14.49 -15.98 0.21
C ARG A 213 13.11 -15.39 0.00
N LEU A 214 12.46 -15.78 -1.08
CA LEU A 214 11.03 -15.63 -1.26
C LEU A 214 10.32 -16.93 -0.89
N ARG A 215 9.19 -16.80 -0.21
CA ARG A 215 8.33 -17.93 0.13
C ARG A 215 6.88 -17.50 -0.01
N GLU A 216 6.07 -18.36 -0.63
CA GLU A 216 4.62 -18.18 -0.65
C GLU A 216 4.06 -18.32 0.77
N SER A 217 3.48 -17.25 1.30
CA SER A 217 2.78 -17.22 2.58
C SER A 217 1.27 -17.33 2.43
N HIS A 218 0.72 -16.83 1.32
CA HIS A 218 -0.70 -16.91 1.01
C HIS A 218 -0.89 -17.05 -0.50
N SER A 219 -1.86 -17.86 -0.94
CA SER A 219 -2.09 -18.10 -2.36
C SER A 219 -3.58 -18.18 -2.66
N VAL A 220 -4.14 -17.07 -3.16
CA VAL A 220 -5.55 -17.00 -3.54
C VAL A 220 -5.86 -18.07 -4.60
N GLY A 221 -4.96 -18.28 -5.56
CA GLY A 221 -5.13 -19.32 -6.58
C GLY A 221 -5.25 -20.72 -5.98
N LYS A 222 -4.36 -21.10 -5.04
CA LYS A 222 -4.45 -22.41 -4.38
C LYS A 222 -5.69 -22.53 -3.50
N PHE A 223 -6.07 -21.47 -2.81
CA PHE A 223 -7.30 -21.42 -2.01
C PHE A 223 -8.56 -21.59 -2.87
N LEU A 224 -8.65 -20.88 -4.00
CA LEU A 224 -9.78 -21.03 -4.92
C LEU A 224 -9.84 -22.43 -5.54
N LEU A 225 -8.69 -23.05 -5.79
CA LEU A 225 -8.63 -24.45 -6.24
C LEU A 225 -9.07 -25.44 -5.16
N SER A 226 -8.77 -25.20 -3.88
CA SER A 226 -9.21 -26.08 -2.79
C SER A 226 -10.72 -26.03 -2.56
N CYS A 227 -11.36 -24.89 -2.83
CA CYS A 227 -12.81 -24.72 -2.71
C CYS A 227 -13.59 -25.05 -4.00
N LYS A 228 -12.92 -25.70 -4.98
CA LYS A 228 -13.56 -26.00 -6.27
C LYS A 228 -14.71 -26.98 -6.08
N GLY A 229 -15.92 -26.55 -6.43
CA GLY A 229 -17.14 -27.36 -6.33
C GLY A 229 -17.90 -27.19 -5.01
N GLU A 230 -17.41 -26.33 -4.10
CA GLU A 230 -18.20 -25.89 -2.96
C GLU A 230 -19.31 -24.92 -3.42
N GLU A 231 -20.48 -25.00 -2.78
CA GLU A 231 -21.58 -24.08 -3.04
C GLU A 231 -21.25 -22.66 -2.54
N PRO A 232 -21.56 -21.60 -3.32
CA PRO A 232 -21.29 -20.23 -2.89
C PRO A 232 -22.01 -19.86 -1.60
N ASN A 233 -21.25 -19.37 -0.61
CA ASN A 233 -21.83 -18.83 0.63
C ASN A 233 -22.02 -17.30 0.52
N PHE A 234 -23.18 -16.88 0.01
CA PHE A 234 -23.50 -15.46 -0.21
C PHE A 234 -23.56 -14.65 1.09
N GLU A 235 -24.08 -15.22 2.18
CA GLU A 235 -24.15 -14.55 3.48
C GLU A 235 -22.76 -14.23 4.03
N PHE A 236 -21.83 -15.18 3.90
CA PHE A 236 -20.44 -14.95 4.25
C PHE A 236 -19.81 -13.85 3.39
N ALA A 237 -20.04 -13.87 2.07
CA ALA A 237 -19.52 -12.85 1.16
C ALA A 237 -20.03 -11.44 1.51
N ILE A 238 -21.33 -11.30 1.81
CA ILE A 238 -21.92 -10.02 2.23
C ILE A 238 -21.30 -9.55 3.54
N LYS A 239 -21.17 -10.44 4.54
CA LYS A 239 -20.54 -10.13 5.82
C LYS A 239 -19.08 -9.68 5.65
N ALA A 240 -18.31 -10.37 4.80
CA ALA A 240 -16.92 -10.02 4.50
C ALA A 240 -16.81 -8.66 3.81
N ALA A 241 -17.66 -8.36 2.83
CA ALA A 241 -17.68 -7.07 2.14
C ALA A 241 -17.99 -5.90 3.10
N LYS A 242 -18.98 -6.07 3.98
CA LYS A 242 -19.32 -5.08 5.02
C LYS A 242 -18.15 -4.82 5.97
N LYS A 243 -17.48 -5.89 6.42
CA LYS A 243 -16.30 -5.78 7.29
C LYS A 243 -15.17 -5.02 6.59
N ALA A 244 -14.84 -5.40 5.36
CA ALA A 244 -13.76 -4.77 4.60
C ALA A 244 -14.00 -3.25 4.39
N LEU A 245 -15.24 -2.84 4.10
CA LEU A 245 -15.59 -1.43 3.95
C LEU A 245 -15.58 -0.67 5.28
N SER A 246 -16.08 -1.29 6.35
CA SER A 246 -16.00 -0.71 7.70
C SER A 246 -14.55 -0.51 8.14
N ASP A 247 -13.69 -1.51 7.93
CA ASP A 247 -12.27 -1.46 8.27
C ASP A 247 -11.56 -0.39 7.41
N SER A 248 -11.87 -0.32 6.11
CA SER A 248 -11.31 0.70 5.21
C SER A 248 -11.76 2.13 5.57
N ALA A 249 -12.94 2.29 6.19
CA ALA A 249 -13.43 3.58 6.69
C ALA A 249 -12.70 4.02 7.98
N VAL A 250 -11.94 3.14 8.63
CA VAL A 250 -11.11 3.50 9.78
C VAL A 250 -9.86 4.19 9.28
N GLY A 251 -9.79 5.50 9.52
CA GLY A 251 -8.66 6.31 9.14
C GLY A 251 -8.67 6.83 7.72
N ALA A 252 -9.76 6.66 6.97
CA ALA A 252 -9.98 7.45 5.77
C ALA A 252 -10.57 8.83 6.12
N ASP A 253 -10.37 9.81 5.24
CA ASP A 253 -11.09 11.09 5.34
C ASP A 253 -12.59 10.84 5.29
N ARG A 254 -13.35 11.48 6.18
CA ARG A 254 -14.80 11.32 6.29
C ARG A 254 -15.54 12.59 5.87
N PRO A 255 -16.70 12.44 5.19
CA PRO A 255 -17.32 11.19 4.75
C PRO A 255 -16.53 10.50 3.62
N LEU A 256 -16.61 9.16 3.55
CA LEU A 256 -15.98 8.40 2.47
C LEU A 256 -16.60 8.76 1.12
N LEU A 257 -15.78 9.01 0.11
CA LEU A 257 -16.27 9.28 -1.24
C LEU A 257 -16.37 7.97 -2.04
N ILE A 258 -17.59 7.55 -2.39
CA ILE A 258 -17.86 6.28 -3.10
C ILE A 258 -18.51 6.55 -4.45
N GLY A 259 -17.93 5.97 -5.51
CA GLY A 259 -18.53 6.03 -6.84
C GLY A 259 -19.75 5.13 -6.92
N LEU A 260 -20.91 5.70 -7.22
CA LEU A 260 -22.13 4.98 -7.51
C LEU A 260 -22.39 5.06 -9.01
N SER A 261 -22.72 3.91 -9.59
CA SER A 261 -23.03 3.77 -11.00
C SER A 261 -24.22 2.79 -11.14
N GLY A 262 -24.82 2.70 -12.32
CA GLY A 262 -25.82 1.68 -12.66
C GLY A 262 -25.27 0.25 -12.75
N GLY A 263 -23.95 0.10 -12.79
CA GLY A 263 -23.22 -1.17 -12.76
C GLY A 263 -23.57 -2.01 -11.52
N ARG A 264 -23.47 -3.33 -11.64
CA ARG A 264 -23.77 -4.24 -10.50
C ARG A 264 -22.77 -4.07 -9.36
N ASP A 265 -21.50 -3.88 -9.68
CA ASP A 265 -20.40 -3.91 -8.71
C ASP A 265 -20.40 -2.65 -7.83
N SER A 266 -20.56 -1.46 -8.43
CA SER A 266 -20.69 -0.18 -7.71
C SER A 266 -21.93 -0.17 -6.81
N ARG A 267 -23.06 -0.73 -7.27
CA ARG A 267 -24.28 -0.91 -6.46
C ARG A 267 -24.05 -1.84 -5.27
N PHE A 268 -23.37 -2.96 -5.47
CA PHE A 268 -23.06 -3.89 -4.39
C PHE A 268 -22.15 -3.25 -3.33
N VAL A 269 -21.06 -2.59 -3.76
CA VAL A 269 -20.14 -1.89 -2.85
C VAL A 269 -20.86 -0.80 -2.07
N THR A 270 -21.67 0.03 -2.75
CA THR A 270 -22.45 1.11 -2.10
C THR A 270 -23.46 0.55 -1.11
N ALA A 271 -24.20 -0.51 -1.47
CA ALA A 271 -25.14 -1.17 -0.57
C ALA A 271 -24.43 -1.80 0.64
N ALA A 272 -23.27 -2.41 0.44
CA ALA A 272 -22.46 -2.96 1.52
C ALA A 272 -21.98 -1.86 2.48
N ALA A 273 -21.46 -0.73 1.96
CA ALA A 273 -21.04 0.42 2.76
C ALA A 273 -22.22 1.02 3.55
N TYR A 274 -23.36 1.26 2.89
CA TYR A 274 -24.59 1.73 3.52
C TYR A 274 -25.03 0.81 4.66
N SER A 275 -25.12 -0.49 4.39
CA SER A 275 -25.57 -1.48 5.38
C SER A 275 -24.58 -1.69 6.53
N ALA A 276 -23.31 -1.32 6.34
CA ALA A 276 -22.27 -1.32 7.37
C ALA A 276 -22.29 -0.06 8.23
N GLY A 277 -23.15 0.93 7.93
CA GLY A 277 -23.22 2.20 8.66
C GLY A 277 -22.02 3.11 8.39
N VAL A 278 -21.35 2.95 7.25
CA VAL A 278 -20.24 3.81 6.83
C VAL A 278 -20.77 5.20 6.46
N ASP A 279 -20.21 6.25 7.05
CA ASP A 279 -20.50 7.63 6.64
C ASP A 279 -19.85 7.91 5.28
N MET A 280 -20.69 8.17 4.27
CA MET A 280 -20.27 8.26 2.88
C MET A 280 -21.01 9.36 2.12
N ASN A 281 -20.30 9.94 1.14
CA ASN A 281 -20.84 10.72 0.04
C ASN A 281 -20.74 9.90 -1.23
N LEU A 282 -21.74 10.04 -2.10
CA LEU A 282 -21.87 9.29 -3.33
C LEU A 282 -21.66 10.21 -4.52
N PHE A 283 -21.07 9.70 -5.59
CA PHE A 283 -20.94 10.46 -6.82
C PHE A 283 -21.07 9.58 -8.07
N THR A 284 -21.51 10.18 -9.18
CA THR A 284 -21.55 9.53 -10.50
C THR A 284 -20.95 10.46 -11.55
N TYR A 285 -20.05 9.93 -12.39
CA TYR A 285 -19.57 10.60 -13.59
C TYR A 285 -20.49 10.30 -14.78
N VAL A 286 -20.75 11.32 -15.58
CA VAL A 286 -21.63 11.28 -16.75
C VAL A 286 -20.90 11.94 -17.92
N PRO A 287 -20.96 11.39 -19.15
CA PRO A 287 -21.81 10.29 -19.66
C PRO A 287 -21.38 8.87 -19.25
N PRO A 288 -22.29 7.85 -19.37
CA PRO A 288 -23.63 7.91 -19.98
C PRO A 288 -24.77 8.32 -19.03
N GLU A 289 -25.82 8.96 -19.57
CA GLU A 289 -26.98 9.47 -18.78
C GLU A 289 -27.72 8.39 -17.99
N LEU A 290 -27.81 7.18 -18.53
CA LEU A 290 -28.49 6.07 -17.87
C LEU A 290 -27.85 5.74 -16.51
N GLU A 291 -26.55 5.91 -16.36
CA GLU A 291 -25.86 5.70 -15.08
C GLU A 291 -26.29 6.76 -14.06
N ALA A 292 -26.54 8.00 -14.51
CA ALA A 292 -27.03 9.09 -13.68
C ALA A 292 -28.44 8.81 -13.18
N GLU A 293 -29.35 8.42 -14.09
CA GLU A 293 -30.75 8.10 -13.77
C GLU A 293 -30.84 6.95 -12.75
N VAL A 294 -30.11 5.86 -12.99
CA VAL A 294 -30.10 4.71 -12.08
C VAL A 294 -29.53 5.10 -10.72
N SER A 295 -28.42 5.84 -10.68
CA SER A 295 -27.79 6.25 -9.43
C SER A 295 -28.69 7.18 -8.63
N GLN A 296 -29.35 8.15 -9.29
CA GLN A 296 -30.34 9.05 -8.68
C GLN A 296 -31.50 8.27 -8.04
N GLN A 297 -32.12 7.35 -8.78
CA GLN A 297 -33.20 6.52 -8.25
C GLN A 297 -32.76 5.70 -7.03
N LEU A 298 -31.53 5.18 -7.03
CA LEU A 298 -31.00 4.42 -5.91
C LEU A 298 -30.77 5.28 -4.68
N VAL A 299 -30.15 6.47 -4.83
CA VAL A 299 -29.90 7.37 -3.68
C VAL A 299 -31.20 7.92 -3.10
N GLU A 300 -32.19 8.23 -3.93
CA GLU A 300 -33.53 8.63 -3.49
C GLU A 300 -34.19 7.53 -2.67
N LYS A 301 -34.12 6.29 -3.16
CA LYS A 301 -34.72 5.13 -2.49
C LYS A 301 -34.12 4.85 -1.11
N ILE A 302 -32.83 5.13 -0.91
CA ILE A 302 -32.14 4.94 0.38
C ILE A 302 -32.05 6.23 1.22
N GLY A 303 -32.66 7.34 0.75
CA GLY A 303 -32.72 8.60 1.48
C GLY A 303 -31.37 9.31 1.62
N LEU A 304 -30.49 9.21 0.62
CA LEU A 304 -29.15 9.83 0.60
C LEU A 304 -28.99 10.89 -0.52
N SER A 305 -30.09 11.48 -0.99
CA SER A 305 -30.04 12.48 -2.06
C SER A 305 -29.23 13.73 -1.71
N ASP A 306 -29.15 14.10 -0.43
CA ASP A 306 -28.36 15.23 0.08
C ASP A 306 -26.85 14.94 0.13
N LYS A 307 -26.45 13.67 0.01
CA LYS A 307 -25.06 13.21 -0.01
C LYS A 307 -24.59 12.75 -1.39
N PHE A 308 -25.34 13.07 -2.45
CA PHE A 308 -25.06 12.61 -3.81
C PHE A 308 -24.69 13.76 -4.76
N GLU A 309 -23.60 13.60 -5.51
CA GLU A 309 -23.17 14.54 -6.54
C GLU A 309 -23.13 13.91 -7.95
N LEU A 310 -23.57 14.66 -8.96
CA LEU A 310 -23.35 14.34 -10.37
C LEU A 310 -22.21 15.17 -10.94
N HIS A 311 -21.31 14.52 -11.68
CA HIS A 311 -20.20 15.16 -12.38
C HIS A 311 -20.34 14.93 -13.88
N ARG A 312 -20.77 15.98 -14.60
CA ARG A 312 -20.93 15.93 -16.06
C ARG A 312 -19.66 16.41 -16.77
N GLU A 313 -19.25 15.69 -17.81
CA GLU A 313 -18.13 16.12 -18.66
C GLU A 313 -18.42 17.51 -19.26
N GLY A 314 -17.44 18.42 -19.19
CA GLY A 314 -17.59 19.80 -19.64
C GLY A 314 -18.16 20.78 -18.59
N GLU A 315 -18.79 20.30 -17.52
CA GLU A 315 -19.10 21.11 -16.34
C GLU A 315 -17.85 21.26 -15.49
N THR A 316 -16.89 22.06 -15.97
CA THR A 316 -15.88 22.62 -15.07
C THR A 316 -16.62 23.51 -14.10
N LYS A 317 -16.89 23.02 -12.87
CA LYS A 317 -17.24 23.88 -11.75
C LYS A 317 -16.19 25.00 -11.77
N LYS A 318 -16.57 26.21 -12.21
CA LYS A 318 -15.76 27.42 -11.98
C LYS A 318 -15.37 27.32 -10.51
N ALA A 319 -14.08 27.25 -10.23
CA ALA A 319 -13.53 26.95 -8.91
C ALA A 319 -13.90 28.07 -7.90
N GLY A 320 -15.19 28.19 -7.57
CA GLY A 320 -15.75 28.93 -6.48
C GLY A 320 -16.02 27.92 -5.38
N GLY A 321 -14.96 27.54 -4.68
CA GLY A 321 -15.05 26.79 -3.44
C GLY A 321 -15.68 25.41 -3.57
N CYS A 322 -14.93 24.44 -4.11
CA CYS A 322 -14.92 23.16 -3.43
C CYS A 322 -14.31 23.43 -2.05
N SER A 323 -15.14 23.90 -1.14
CA SER A 323 -14.85 23.93 0.27
C SER A 323 -14.90 22.47 0.71
N TYR A 324 -13.84 21.72 0.40
CA TYR A 324 -13.27 20.89 1.44
C TYR A 324 -13.00 21.87 2.57
N VAL A 325 -13.99 22.00 3.45
CA VAL A 325 -13.89 22.80 4.65
C VAL A 325 -12.65 22.25 5.32
N LYS A 326 -11.55 23.01 5.26
CA LYS A 326 -10.49 22.91 6.26
C LYS A 326 -11.21 23.17 7.57
N ARG A 327 -11.80 22.12 8.17
CA ARG A 327 -12.17 22.13 9.57
C ARG A 327 -10.84 22.41 10.25
N LYS A 328 -10.64 23.65 10.68
CA LYS A 328 -9.64 23.97 11.69
C LYS A 328 -9.89 22.93 12.77
N SER A 329 -8.93 22.02 12.98
CA SER A 329 -8.89 21.20 14.17
C SER A 329 -9.05 22.17 15.33
N ALA A 330 -10.21 22.17 15.97
CA ALA A 330 -10.37 22.80 17.25
C ALA A 330 -9.30 22.15 18.14
N GLY A 331 -8.37 22.96 18.64
CA GLY A 331 -7.38 22.49 19.59
C GLY A 331 -8.11 21.77 20.71
N SER A 332 -7.79 20.49 20.89
CA SER A 332 -8.13 19.77 22.11
C SER A 332 -7.42 20.48 23.27
N PRO A 333 -8.14 20.95 24.30
CA PRO A 333 -7.52 21.40 25.52
C PRO A 333 -7.35 20.20 26.44
N TRP A 334 -6.38 19.34 26.13
CA TRP A 334 -5.77 18.37 27.04
C TRP A 334 -4.31 18.20 26.65
#